data_AF-A0A6L8UX60-F1
#
_entry.id   AF-A0A6L8UX60-F1
#
_cell.length_a   1.000
_cell.length_b   1.000
_cell.length_c   1.000
_cell.angle_alpha   90.00
_cell.angle_beta   90.00
_cell.angle_gamma   90.00
#
_symmetry.space_group_name_H-M   'P 1'
#
loop_
_entity.id
_entity.type
_entity.pdbx_description
1 polymer ?
#
loop_
_entity_poly.entity_id
_entity_poly.type
_entity_poly.pdbx_seq_one_letter_code
_entity_poly.pdbx_strand_id
1 'polypeptide(L)'
;MLPLYGKISVAVFIIIILFSVFLMLRFQQSKPIFSERVQWTLSPIMVVLLILSVVFVLIAKDQKHRSEIANYIKNKGAVVISIESSSKSLTPFKDLDKGKAHPKDDYYIVTYSLEDKLKMAWFKGDNSLYKGTPTTEKEKWIFDGP
;
A
#
# COMPACT_ATOMS: atom_id res chain seq x y z
N MET A 1 -7.88 1.71 -11.42
CA MET A 1 -7.88 3.17 -11.22
C MET A 1 -7.52 3.47 -9.78
N LEU A 2 -6.53 4.32 -9.50
CA LEU A 2 -6.32 4.82 -8.14
C LEU A 2 -7.56 5.61 -7.71
N PRO A 3 -8.12 5.39 -6.50
CA PRO A 3 -9.20 6.21 -5.98
C PRO A 3 -8.77 7.68 -6.01
N LEU A 4 -9.71 8.60 -6.25
CA LEU A 4 -9.45 10.03 -6.46
C LEU A 4 -8.49 10.62 -5.41
N TYR A 5 -8.69 10.21 -4.15
CA TYR A 5 -7.85 10.57 -3.01
C TYR A 5 -6.38 10.14 -3.17
N GLY A 6 -6.11 8.95 -3.69
CA GLY A 6 -4.75 8.47 -3.92
C GLY A 6 -4.01 9.29 -4.98
N LYS A 7 -4.70 9.76 -6.02
CA LYS A 7 -4.10 10.63 -7.04
C LYS A 7 -3.74 12.01 -6.47
N ILE A 8 -4.63 12.58 -5.66
CA ILE A 8 -4.41 13.88 -5.01
C ILE A 8 -3.23 13.79 -4.04
N SER A 9 -3.16 12.75 -3.20
CA SER A 9 -2.06 12.56 -2.25
C SER A 9 -0.70 12.40 -2.95
N VAL A 10 -0.65 11.67 -4.07
CA VAL A 10 0.58 11.53 -4.87
C VAL A 10 1.00 12.87 -5.48
N ALA A 11 0.05 13.66 -6.00
CA ALA A 11 0.35 14.98 -6.55
C ALA A 11 0.90 15.94 -5.48
N VAL A 12 0.29 15.97 -4.29
CA VAL A 12 0.77 16.77 -3.15
C VAL A 12 2.18 16.33 -2.74
N PHE A 13 2.44 15.02 -2.67
CA PHE A 13 3.76 14.50 -2.33
C PHE A 13 4.84 14.90 -3.34
N ILE A 14 4.54 14.83 -4.64
CA ILE A 14 5.45 15.28 -5.70
C ILE A 14 5.74 16.78 -5.58
N ILE A 15 4.71 17.60 -5.31
CA ILE A 15 4.90 19.05 -5.11
C ILE A 15 5.81 19.32 -3.91
N ILE A 16 5.63 18.60 -2.80
CA ILE A 16 6.48 18.73 -1.60
C ILE A 16 7.94 18.36 -1.93
N ILE A 17 8.17 17.23 -2.62
CA ILE A 17 9.53 16.82 -3.01
C ILE A 17 10.16 17.87 -3.94
N LEU A 18 9.44 18.31 -4.98
CA LEU A 18 9.95 19.30 -5.93
C LEU A 18 10.28 20.62 -5.22
N PHE A 19 9.43 21.08 -4.30
CA PHE A 19 9.67 22.27 -3.50
C PHE A 19 10.89 22.09 -2.57
N SER A 20 11.03 20.92 -1.96
CA SER A 20 12.17 20.56 -1.11
C SER A 20 13.50 20.58 -1.87
N VAL A 21 13.52 19.95 -3.05
CA VAL A 21 14.68 19.91 -3.95
C VAL A 21 14.99 21.32 -4.49
N PHE A 22 13.97 22.07 -4.89
CA PHE A 22 14.12 23.45 -5.34
C PHE A 22 14.76 24.33 -4.26
N LEU A 23 14.27 24.25 -3.02
CA LEU A 23 14.87 24.95 -1.90
C LEU A 23 16.33 24.51 -1.70
N MET A 24 16.61 23.21 -1.70
CA MET A 24 17.96 22.68 -1.51
C MET A 24 18.95 23.13 -2.60
N LEU A 25 18.54 23.12 -3.87
CA LEU A 25 19.35 23.61 -4.99
C LEU A 25 19.58 25.12 -4.91
N ARG A 26 18.55 25.89 -4.54
CA ARG A 26 18.69 27.33 -4.32
C ARG A 26 19.66 27.62 -3.17
N PHE A 27 19.58 26.84 -2.08
CA PHE A 27 20.50 26.92 -0.94
C PHE A 27 21.96 26.69 -1.32
N GLN A 28 22.24 25.77 -2.26
CA GLN A 28 23.61 25.52 -2.74
C GLN A 28 24.18 26.66 -3.59
N GLN A 29 23.33 27.39 -4.32
CA GLN A 29 23.77 28.46 -5.24
C GLN A 29 23.85 29.85 -4.60
N SER A 30 23.05 30.13 -3.56
CA SER A 30 23.10 31.39 -2.82
C SER A 30 24.05 31.32 -1.63
N LYS A 31 24.86 32.37 -1.40
CA LYS A 31 25.50 32.62 -0.08
C LYS A 31 24.43 32.41 1.01
N PRO A 32 24.74 31.76 2.14
CA PRO A 32 23.73 31.27 3.07
C PRO A 32 22.79 32.39 3.50
N ILE A 33 21.58 32.42 2.90
CA ILE A 33 20.53 33.40 3.19
C ILE A 33 20.00 33.19 4.62
N PHE A 34 20.11 31.96 5.11
CA PHE A 34 19.70 31.55 6.44
C PHE A 34 20.92 31.31 7.33
N SER A 35 20.80 31.65 8.61
CA SER A 35 21.86 31.37 9.58
C SER A 35 22.11 29.87 9.68
N GLU A 36 23.36 29.50 9.98
CA GLU A 36 23.79 28.11 10.17
C GLU A 36 22.83 27.34 11.10
N ARG A 37 22.32 28.02 12.14
CA ARG A 37 21.33 27.49 13.08
C ARG A 37 20.02 27.05 12.42
N VAL A 38 19.54 27.77 11.42
CA VAL A 38 18.29 27.44 10.71
C VAL A 38 18.48 26.24 9.77
N GLN A 39 19.66 26.08 9.18
CA GLN A 39 19.95 24.92 8.33
C GLN A 39 20.01 23.62 9.17
N TRP A 40 20.65 23.69 10.34
CA TRP A 40 20.70 22.58 11.29
C TRP A 40 19.33 22.18 11.83
N THR A 41 18.36 23.09 11.92
CA THR A 41 16.99 22.75 12.34
C THR A 41 16.10 22.27 11.20
N LEU A 42 16.20 22.84 10.00
CA LEU A 42 15.36 22.44 8.87
C LEU A 42 15.73 21.06 8.33
N SER A 43 17.02 20.71 8.26
CA SER A 43 17.47 19.41 7.74
C SER A 43 16.80 18.20 8.42
N PRO A 44 16.81 18.06 9.77
CA PRO A 44 16.14 16.94 10.43
C PRO A 44 14.62 16.98 10.26
N ILE A 45 13.99 18.16 10.21
CA ILE A 45 12.54 18.28 9.97
C ILE A 45 12.18 17.68 8.60
N MET A 46 12.97 17.96 7.58
CA MET A 46 12.75 17.43 6.22
C MET A 46 12.90 15.91 6.17
N VAL A 47 13.88 15.35 6.89
CA VAL A 47 14.06 13.89 7.01
C VAL A 47 12.86 13.24 7.71
N VAL A 48 12.38 13.84 8.80
CA VAL A 48 11.19 13.36 9.52
C VAL A 48 9.95 13.40 8.62
N LEU A 49 9.73 14.49 7.89
CA LEU A 49 8.61 14.61 6.94
C LEU A 49 8.68 13.55 5.84
N LEU A 50 9.87 13.25 5.34
CA LEU A 50 10.07 12.20 4.34
C LEU A 50 9.71 10.81 4.91
N ILE A 51 10.18 10.48 6.10
CA ILE A 51 9.87 9.20 6.78
C ILE A 51 8.37 9.06 7.00
N LEU A 52 7.72 10.10 7.54
CA LEU A 52 6.27 10.12 7.75
C LEU A 52 5.52 9.88 6.44
N SER A 53 5.95 10.53 5.36
CA SER A 53 5.30 10.36 4.05
C SER A 53 5.38 8.93 3.53
N VAL A 54 6.54 8.26 3.68
CA VAL A 54 6.70 6.84 3.32
C VAL A 54 5.77 5.96 4.15
N VAL A 55 5.68 6.20 5.47
CA VAL A 55 4.78 5.46 6.36
C VAL A 55 3.31 5.63 5.94
N PHE A 56 2.87 6.85 5.61
CA PHE A 56 1.52 7.10 5.12
C PHE A 56 1.22 6.36 3.82
N VAL A 57 2.18 6.29 2.89
CA VAL A 57 2.03 5.51 1.65
C VAL A 57 1.82 4.03 1.94
N LEU A 58 2.57 3.45 2.88
CA LEU A 58 2.42 2.05 3.29
C LEU A 58 1.05 1.79 3.94
N ILE A 59 0.59 2.68 4.82
CA ILE A 59 -0.73 2.58 5.46
C ILE A 59 -1.85 2.67 4.41
N ALA A 60 -1.77 3.63 3.49
CA ALA A 60 -2.79 3.82 2.45
C ALA A 60 -2.87 2.61 1.51
N LYS A 61 -1.72 2.01 1.20
CA LYS A 61 -1.64 0.75 0.42
C LYS A 61 -2.37 -0.38 1.14
N ASP A 62 -2.09 -0.60 2.42
CA ASP A 62 -2.73 -1.66 3.21
C ASP A 62 -4.25 -1.44 3.35
N GLN A 63 -4.68 -0.20 3.64
CA GLN A 63 -6.09 0.17 3.72
C GLN A 63 -6.85 -0.08 2.41
N LYS A 64 -6.22 0.18 1.26
CA LYS A 64 -6.82 -0.10 -0.05
C LYS A 64 -7.14 -1.58 -0.19
N HIS A 65 -6.20 -2.48 0.11
CA HIS A 65 -6.41 -3.92 0.01
C HIS A 65 -7.45 -4.42 1.01
N ARG A 66 -7.40 -3.95 2.26
CA ARG A 66 -8.43 -4.27 3.26
C ARG A 66 -9.82 -3.84 2.83
N SER A 67 -9.95 -2.67 2.19
CA SER A 67 -11.23 -2.20 1.65
C SER A 67 -11.71 -3.05 0.47
N GLU A 68 -10.82 -3.44 -0.44
CA GLU A 68 -11.12 -4.37 -1.55
C GLU A 68 -11.64 -5.72 -1.02
N ILE A 69 -10.94 -6.29 -0.04
CA ILE A 69 -11.34 -7.53 0.66
C ILE A 69 -12.72 -7.37 1.30
N ALA A 70 -12.91 -6.32 2.11
CA ALA A 70 -14.15 -6.10 2.85
C ALA A 70 -15.35 -5.91 1.92
N ASN A 71 -15.20 -5.13 0.86
CA ASN A 71 -16.25 -4.92 -0.12
C ASN A 71 -16.60 -6.21 -0.86
N TYR A 72 -15.58 -7.00 -1.25
CA TYR A 72 -15.80 -8.26 -1.95
C TYR A 72 -16.57 -9.28 -1.10
N ILE A 73 -16.15 -9.48 0.17
CA ILE A 73 -16.82 -10.39 1.10
C ILE A 73 -18.24 -9.91 1.41
N LYS A 74 -18.42 -8.59 1.65
CA LYS A 74 -19.74 -8.00 1.88
C LYS A 74 -20.69 -8.20 0.68
N ASN A 75 -20.19 -8.04 -0.54
CA ASN A 75 -20.98 -8.27 -1.76
C ASN A 75 -21.41 -9.73 -1.93
N LYS A 76 -20.76 -10.68 -1.25
CA LYS A 76 -21.16 -12.09 -1.17
C LYS A 76 -22.14 -12.38 -0.02
N GLY A 77 -22.61 -11.37 0.69
CA GLY A 77 -23.50 -11.54 1.85
C GLY A 77 -22.80 -12.02 3.12
N ALA A 78 -21.48 -11.97 3.16
CA ALA A 78 -20.67 -12.37 4.31
C ALA A 78 -20.20 -11.17 5.15
N VAL A 79 -19.82 -11.45 6.40
CA VAL A 79 -19.26 -10.46 7.34
C VAL A 79 -17.79 -10.79 7.60
N VAL A 80 -16.89 -9.83 7.35
CA VAL A 80 -15.47 -9.99 7.67
C VAL A 80 -15.25 -9.95 9.17
N ILE A 81 -14.47 -10.90 9.69
CA ILE A 81 -14.09 -11.00 11.10
C ILE A 81 -12.65 -10.53 11.28
N SER A 82 -11.73 -11.06 10.47
CA SER A 82 -10.31 -10.66 10.51
C SER A 82 -9.70 -10.62 9.12
N ILE A 83 -8.71 -9.74 8.96
CA ILE A 83 -7.86 -9.64 7.78
C ILE A 83 -6.42 -9.54 8.29
N GLU A 84 -5.60 -10.53 8.01
CA GLU A 84 -4.23 -10.63 8.49
C GLU A 84 -3.27 -10.67 7.30
N SER A 85 -2.22 -9.85 7.35
CA SER A 85 -1.17 -9.88 6.34
C SER A 85 -0.32 -11.14 6.52
N SER A 86 0.03 -11.80 5.43
CA SER A 86 0.83 -13.02 5.42
C SER A 86 1.89 -12.96 4.32
N SER A 87 2.85 -13.89 4.35
CA SER A 87 3.84 -14.06 3.30
C SER A 87 3.36 -15.09 2.28
N LYS A 88 3.81 -14.97 1.02
CA LYS A 88 3.46 -15.94 -0.05
C LYS A 88 3.66 -17.39 0.39
N SER A 89 4.76 -17.68 1.10
CA SER A 89 5.13 -19.03 1.52
C SER A 89 4.15 -19.69 2.49
N LEU A 90 3.36 -18.90 3.22
CA LEU A 90 2.37 -19.38 4.19
C LEU A 90 0.96 -19.47 3.59
N THR A 91 0.83 -19.28 2.29
CA THR A 91 -0.47 -19.24 1.60
C THR A 91 -0.55 -20.29 0.50
N PRO A 92 -1.75 -20.68 0.06
CA PRO A 92 -1.92 -21.57 -1.09
C PRO A 92 -1.33 -21.02 -2.40
N PHE A 93 -0.98 -19.73 -2.46
CA PHE A 93 -0.30 -19.13 -3.61
C PHE A 93 1.17 -19.54 -3.74
N LYS A 94 1.76 -20.22 -2.75
CA LYS A 94 3.21 -20.53 -2.70
C LYS A 94 3.75 -21.19 -3.97
N ASP A 95 3.00 -22.13 -4.55
CA ASP A 95 3.43 -22.96 -5.69
C ASP A 95 2.97 -22.38 -7.04
N LEU A 96 2.24 -21.26 -7.04
CA LEU A 96 1.81 -20.62 -8.28
C LEU A 96 2.95 -19.87 -8.95
N ASP A 97 2.94 -19.94 -10.29
CA ASP A 97 3.88 -19.24 -11.17
C ASP A 97 3.98 -17.74 -10.87
N LYS A 98 5.15 -17.15 -11.13
CA LYS A 98 5.40 -15.71 -10.89
C LYS A 98 4.46 -14.79 -11.68
N GLY A 99 3.91 -15.27 -12.80
CA GLY A 99 2.90 -14.53 -13.58
C GLY A 99 1.54 -14.48 -12.89
N LYS A 100 1.23 -15.44 -12.02
CA LYS A 100 -0.04 -15.54 -11.29
C LYS A 100 0.08 -15.08 -9.84
N ALA A 101 1.21 -15.34 -9.18
CA ALA A 101 1.47 -14.91 -7.81
C ALA A 101 2.92 -14.46 -7.66
N HIS A 102 3.15 -13.15 -7.67
CA HIS A 102 4.50 -12.61 -7.58
C HIS A 102 4.98 -12.61 -6.13
N PRO A 103 6.24 -12.95 -5.82
CA PRO A 103 6.75 -12.93 -4.44
C PRO A 103 6.62 -11.59 -3.71
N LYS A 104 6.43 -10.50 -4.46
CA LYS A 104 6.33 -9.13 -3.95
C LYS A 104 4.90 -8.57 -3.93
N ASP A 105 3.92 -9.40 -4.27
CA ASP A 105 2.51 -9.10 -4.06
C ASP A 105 2.21 -9.13 -2.54
N ASP A 106 1.12 -8.50 -2.15
CA ASP A 106 0.68 -8.50 -0.76
C ASP A 106 -0.31 -9.65 -0.55
N TYR A 107 -0.11 -10.45 0.48
CA TYR A 107 -0.94 -11.62 0.73
C TYR A 107 -1.69 -11.45 2.03
N TYR A 108 -2.93 -11.89 2.05
CA TYR A 108 -3.82 -11.75 3.19
C TYR A 108 -4.57 -13.05 3.47
N ILE A 109 -4.74 -13.36 4.75
CA ILE A 109 -5.65 -14.37 5.26
C ILE A 109 -6.91 -13.64 5.73
N VAL A 110 -8.07 -14.08 5.26
CA VAL A 110 -9.36 -13.45 5.50
C VAL A 110 -10.25 -14.45 6.19
N THR A 111 -10.63 -14.15 7.44
CA THR A 111 -11.63 -14.91 8.18
C THR A 111 -12.96 -14.17 8.09
N TYR A 112 -14.02 -14.86 7.68
CA TYR A 112 -15.34 -14.27 7.50
C TYR A 112 -16.45 -15.23 7.93
N SER A 113 -17.63 -14.68 8.27
CA SER A 113 -18.85 -15.44 8.55
C SER A 113 -19.80 -15.34 7.37
N LEU A 114 -20.32 -16.47 6.91
CA LEU A 114 -21.38 -16.57 5.91
C LEU A 114 -22.41 -17.57 6.42
N GLU A 115 -23.67 -17.16 6.56
CA GLU A 115 -24.75 -18.00 7.11
C GLU A 115 -24.37 -18.60 8.47
N ASP A 116 -23.81 -17.77 9.36
CA ASP A 116 -23.31 -18.13 10.69
C ASP A 116 -22.20 -19.19 10.72
N LYS A 117 -21.60 -19.51 9.57
CA LYS A 117 -20.44 -20.40 9.47
C LYS A 117 -19.17 -19.60 9.24
N LEU A 118 -18.17 -19.86 10.08
CA LEU A 118 -16.82 -19.36 9.91
C LEU A 118 -16.16 -20.01 8.70
N LYS A 119 -15.60 -19.17 7.82
CA LYS A 119 -14.88 -19.57 6.62
C LYS A 119 -13.57 -18.80 6.51
N MET A 120 -12.64 -19.38 5.77
CA MET A 120 -11.35 -18.79 5.47
C MET A 120 -11.19 -18.58 3.96
N ALA A 121 -10.54 -17.49 3.60
CA ALA A 121 -10.10 -17.23 2.24
C ALA A 121 -8.70 -16.61 2.26
N TRP A 122 -8.00 -16.74 1.14
CA TRP A 122 -6.74 -16.08 0.88
C TRP A 122 -6.92 -15.08 -0.25
N PHE A 123 -6.39 -13.89 -0.02
CA PHE A 123 -6.41 -12.80 -0.99
C PHE A 123 -4.99 -12.41 -1.37
N LYS A 124 -4.80 -12.15 -2.66
CA LYS A 124 -3.58 -11.60 -3.25
C LYS A 124 -3.84 -10.19 -3.76
N GLY A 125 -3.23 -9.21 -3.12
CA GLY A 125 -3.23 -7.81 -3.52
C GLY A 125 -2.14 -7.51 -4.54
N ASP A 126 -2.54 -6.95 -5.68
CA ASP A 126 -1.59 -6.52 -6.71
C ASP A 126 -0.74 -5.36 -6.19
N ASN A 127 0.57 -5.52 -6.22
CA ASN A 127 1.47 -4.45 -5.85
C ASN A 127 1.69 -3.50 -7.04
N SER A 128 1.07 -2.30 -6.97
CA SER A 128 1.12 -1.29 -8.03
C SER A 128 2.51 -0.73 -8.34
N LEU A 129 3.52 -1.02 -7.50
CA LEU A 129 4.91 -0.64 -7.77
C LEU A 129 5.58 -1.53 -8.83
N TYR A 130 4.98 -2.68 -9.17
CA TYR A 130 5.48 -3.58 -10.21
C TYR A 130 4.60 -3.48 -11.46
N LYS A 131 5.25 -3.26 -12.62
CA LYS A 131 4.59 -3.26 -13.93
C LYS A 131 4.23 -4.70 -14.32
N GLY A 132 3.10 -5.19 -13.80
CA GLY A 132 2.44 -6.41 -14.26
C GLY A 132 1.08 -6.08 -14.84
N THR A 133 0.56 -6.95 -15.72
CA THR A 133 -0.86 -6.94 -16.06
C THR A 133 -1.66 -7.17 -14.77
N PRO A 134 -2.70 -6.36 -14.47
CA PRO A 134 -3.52 -6.56 -13.28
C PRO A 134 -4.05 -8.00 -13.24
N THR A 135 -3.90 -8.67 -12.10
CA THR A 135 -4.42 -10.03 -11.94
C THR A 135 -5.94 -10.00 -11.95
N THR A 136 -6.58 -10.98 -12.58
CA THR A 136 -8.05 -11.03 -12.61
C THR A 136 -8.60 -11.32 -11.21
N GLU A 137 -9.83 -10.90 -10.91
CA GLU A 137 -10.41 -11.18 -9.58
C GLU A 137 -10.42 -12.67 -9.23
N LYS A 138 -10.64 -13.56 -10.21
CA LYS A 138 -10.62 -15.01 -9.97
C LYS A 138 -9.25 -15.52 -9.53
N GLU A 139 -8.18 -14.87 -9.95
CA GLU A 139 -6.80 -15.23 -9.60
C GLU A 139 -6.34 -14.57 -8.29
N LYS A 140 -7.03 -13.53 -7.84
CA LYS A 140 -6.74 -12.85 -6.57
C LYS A 140 -7.24 -13.61 -5.35
N TRP A 141 -8.23 -14.48 -5.52
CA TRP A 141 -8.91 -15.14 -4.41
C TRP A 141 -8.78 -16.65 -4.48
N ILE A 142 -8.45 -17.25 -3.34
CA ILE A 142 -8.60 -18.68 -3.10
C ILE A 142 -9.53 -18.81 -1.90
N PHE A 143 -10.66 -19.47 -2.08
CA PHE A 143 -11.58 -19.80 -0.99
C PHE A 143 -11.27 -21.22 -0.57
N ASP A 144 -11.03 -21.45 0.72
CA ASP A 144 -11.03 -22.82 1.19
C ASP A 144 -12.44 -23.41 0.97
N GLY A 145 -12.48 -24.67 0.53
CA GLY A 145 -13.71 -25.35 0.14
C GLY A 145 -14.80 -25.35 1.23
N PRO A 146 -16.05 -25.64 0.85
CA PRO A 146 -17.24 -25.55 1.72
C PRO A 146 -17.13 -26.30 3.05
#